data_AF-A0A6B3D639-F1
#
_entry.id   AF-A0A6B3D639-F1
#
_cell.length_a   1.000
_cell.length_b   1.000
_cell.length_c   1.000
_cell.angle_alpha   90.00
_cell.angle_beta   90.00
_cell.angle_gamma   90.00
#
_symmetry.space_group_name_H-M   'P 1'
#
loop_
_entity.id
_entity.type
_entity.pdbx_description
1 polymer ?
#
loop_
_entity_poly.entity_id
_entity_poly.type
_entity_poly.pdbx_seq_one_letter_code
_entity_poly.pdbx_strand_id
1 'polypeptide(L)' 'TGIGIALMVATVWLGHRALRTAVPVLYGASVFLILLVLTPLGSTINGAHSWIKLPGGFSLQPSEFVKITII' A
#
# COMPACT_ATOMS: atom_id res chain seq x y z
N THR A 1 11.84 -8.86 -6.90
CA THR A 1 12.90 -7.85 -7.14
C THR A 1 12.53 -6.87 -8.24
N GLY A 2 12.11 -7.31 -9.43
CA GLY A 2 11.72 -6.41 -10.54
C GLY A 2 10.66 -5.35 -10.19
N ILE A 3 9.59 -5.74 -9.49
CA ILE A 3 8.52 -4.81 -9.07
C ILE A 3 9.05 -3.71 -8.14
N GLY A 4 9.92 -4.06 -7.19
CA GLY A 4 10.50 -3.08 -6.26
C GLY A 4 11.38 -2.05 -6.97
N ILE A 5 12.21 -2.49 -7.93
CA ILE A 5 13.04 -1.58 -8.73
C ILE A 5 12.18 -0.67 -9.60
N ALA A 6 11.13 -1.21 -10.23
CA ALA A 6 10.20 -0.43 -11.04
C ALA A 6 9.49 0.66 -10.21
N LEU A 7 9.00 0.30 -9.01
CA LEU A 7 8.36 1.25 -8.09
C LEU A 7 9.33 2.33 -7.61
N MET A 8 10.59 1.97 -7.35
CA MET A 8 11.64 2.94 -7.01
C MET A 8 11.85 3.95 -8.13
N VAL A 9 12.08 3.48 -9.37
CA VAL A 9 12.30 4.35 -10.53
C VAL A 9 11.09 5.26 -10.78
N ALA A 10 9.87 4.71 -10.69
CA ALA A 10 8.64 5.50 -10.84
C ALA A 10 8.52 6.60 -9.78
N THR A 11 8.85 6.28 -8.52
CA THR A 11 8.81 7.25 -7.41
C THR A 11 9.82 8.38 -7.62
N VAL A 12 11.04 8.06 -8.06
CA VAL A 12 12.07 9.07 -8.39
C VAL A 12 11.62 9.96 -9.55
N TRP A 13 11.01 9.35 -10.58
CA TRP A 13 10.57 10.07 -11.78
C TRP A 13 9.40 11.02 -11.52
N LEU A 14 8.44 10.64 -10.67
CA LEU A 14 7.32 11.51 -10.27
C LEU A 14 7.79 12.77 -9.53
N GLY A 15 8.87 12.66 -8.77
CA GLY A 15 9.46 13.77 -8.03
C GLY A 15 8.59 14.28 -6.88
N HIS A 16 9.19 15.08 -5.99
CA HIS A 16 8.56 15.48 -4.73
C HIS A 16 7.27 16.32 -4.93
N ARG A 17 7.21 17.16 -5.97
CA ARG A 17 6.08 18.07 -6.19
C ARG A 17 4.79 17.32 -6.61
N ALA A 18 4.91 16.33 -7.49
CA ALA A 18 3.78 15.48 -7.86
C ALA A 18 3.37 14.58 -6.68
N LEU A 19 4.35 14.05 -5.94
CA LEU A 19 4.05 13.24 -4.75
C LEU A 19 3.25 14.03 -3.71
N ARG A 20 3.66 15.27 -3.43
CA ARG A 20 2.99 16.14 -2.44
C ARG A 20 1.54 16.46 -2.82
N THR A 21 1.26 16.63 -4.11
CA THR A 21 -0.12 16.85 -4.60
C THR A 21 -0.95 15.56 -4.57
N ALA A 22 -0.31 14.40 -4.68
CA ALA A 22 -0.96 13.10 -4.55
C ALA A 22 -1.21 12.67 -3.09
N VAL A 23 -0.57 13.29 -2.07
CA VAL A 23 -0.69 12.90 -0.65
C VAL A 23 -2.14 12.75 -0.18
N PRO A 24 -3.09 13.68 -0.44
CA PRO A 24 -4.47 13.51 0.01
C PRO A 24 -5.14 12.25 -0.58
N VAL A 25 -4.84 11.93 -1.84
CA VAL A 25 -5.35 10.74 -2.53
C VAL A 25 -4.70 9.47 -1.96
N LEU A 26 -3.39 9.48 -1.77
CA LEU A 26 -2.65 8.37 -1.13
C LEU A 26 -3.15 8.12 0.30
N TYR A 27 -3.55 9.17 1.01
CA TYR A 27 -4.09 9.08 2.35
C TYR A 27 -5.46 8.41 2.35
N GLY A 28 -6.36 8.88 1.47
CA GLY A 28 -7.66 8.23 1.27
C GLY A 28 -7.52 6.75 0.86
N ALA A 29 -6.59 6.45 -0.05
CA ALA A 29 -6.28 5.07 -0.45
C ALA A 29 -5.75 4.23 0.72
N SER A 30 -4.89 4.79 1.56
CA SER A 30 -4.35 4.11 2.75
C SER A 30 -5.46 3.77 3.76
N VAL A 31 -6.35 4.72 4.04
CA VAL A 31 -7.52 4.49 4.92
C VAL A 31 -8.42 3.43 4.32
N PHE A 32 -8.71 3.52 3.01
CA PHE A 32 -9.51 2.53 2.31
C PHE A 32 -8.91 1.12 2.40
N LEU A 33 -7.60 0.97 2.22
CA LEU A 33 -6.92 -0.33 2.33
C LEU A 33 -6.99 -0.92 3.74
N ILE A 34 -6.87 -0.09 4.78
CA ILE A 34 -7.06 -0.54 6.17
C ILE A 34 -8.48 -1.07 6.36
N LEU A 35 -9.48 -0.30 5.91
CA LEU A 35 -10.89 -0.73 6.02
C LEU A 35 -11.15 -2.00 5.22
N LEU A 36 -10.53 -2.13 4.04
CA LEU A 36 -10.66 -3.31 3.19
C LEU A 36 -10.06 -4.55 3.84
N VAL A 37 -8.98 -4.45 4.62
CA VAL A 37 -8.46 -5.57 5.40
C VAL A 37 -9.46 -6.09 6.43
N LEU A 38 -10.38 -5.27 6.94
CA LEU A 38 -11.39 -5.72 7.91
C LEU A 38 -12.54 -6.53 7.28
N THR A 39 -12.65 -6.49 5.94
CA THR A 39 -13.61 -7.29 5.19
C THR A 39 -13.10 -8.74 5.04
N PRO A 40 -13.92 -9.71 4.59
CA PRO A 40 -13.45 -11.09 4.35
C PRO A 40 -12.35 -11.23 3.28
N LEU A 41 -11.96 -10.13 2.63
CA LEU A 41 -10.76 -10.07 1.76
C LEU A 41 -9.45 -10.01 2.56
N GLY A 42 -9.53 -9.67 3.85
CA GLY A 42 -8.44 -9.80 4.80
C GLY A 42 -8.12 -11.27 5.05
N SER A 43 -6.84 -11.53 5.30
CA SER A 43 -6.34 -12.86 5.61
C SER A 43 -5.49 -12.82 6.87
N THR A 44 -5.71 -13.82 7.72
CA THR A 44 -4.91 -14.04 8.92
C THR A 44 -3.67 -14.86 8.54
N ILE A 45 -2.48 -14.29 8.76
CA ILE A 45 -1.21 -14.99 8.61
C ILE A 45 -0.50 -14.91 9.97
N ASN A 46 -0.11 -16.06 10.53
CA ASN A 46 0.55 -16.15 11.85
C ASN A 46 -0.23 -15.44 12.97
N GLY A 47 -1.56 -15.52 12.96
CA GLY A 47 -2.43 -14.86 13.95
C GLY A 47 -2.67 -13.36 13.70
N ALA A 48 -2.03 -12.75 12.71
CA ALA A 48 -2.24 -11.35 12.35
C ALA A 48 -3.20 -11.22 11.15
N HIS A 49 -4.37 -10.59 11.37
CA HIS A 49 -5.35 -10.26 10.32
C HIS A 49 -5.04 -8.89 9.71
N SER A 50 -3.96 -8.83 8.94
CA SER A 50 -3.40 -7.58 8.39
C SER A 50 -2.98 -7.69 6.93
N TRP A 51 -3.33 -8.78 6.26
CA TRP A 51 -2.84 -9.11 4.92
C TRP A 51 -3.99 -9.22 3.92
N ILE A 52 -3.86 -8.56 2.78
CA ILE A 52 -4.75 -8.74 1.62
C ILE A 52 -4.06 -9.68 0.65
N LYS A 53 -4.69 -10.83 0.37
CA LYS A 53 -4.21 -11.75 -0.67
C LYS A 53 -4.74 -11.32 -2.02
N LEU A 54 -3.83 -11.04 -2.94
CA LEU A 54 -4.13 -10.67 -4.31
C LEU A 54 -3.93 -11.88 -5.24
N PRO A 55 -4.65 -11.95 -6.37
CA PRO A 55 -4.43 -12.98 -7.37
C PRO A 55 -2.98 -12.96 -7.89
N GLY A 56 -2.44 -14.13 -8.24
CA GLY A 56 -1.05 -14.26 -8.70
C GLY A 56 -0.01 -14.46 -7.60
N GLY A 57 -0.43 -14.81 -6.38
CA GLY A 57 0.48 -15.09 -5.26
C GLY A 57 1.01 -13.84 -4.55
N PHE A 58 0.45 -12.67 -4.86
CA PHE A 58 0.83 -11.41 -4.23
C PHE A 58 0.11 -11.26 -2.89
N SER A 59 0.81 -10.64 -1.94
CA SER A 59 0.25 -10.25 -0.65
C SER A 59 0.58 -8.80 -0.39
N LEU A 60 -0.41 -8.05 0.05
CA LEU A 60 -0.31 -6.62 0.29
C LEU A 60 -0.65 -6.34 1.75
N GLN A 61 0.21 -5.60 2.42
CA GLN A 61 0.04 -5.22 3.81
C GLN A 61 -0.27 -3.72 3.87
N PRO A 62 -1.51 -3.31 4.20
CA PRO A 62 -1.89 -1.89 4.21
C PRO A 62 -1.03 -1.01 5.12
N SER A 63 -0.50 -1.57 6.22
CA SER A 63 0.34 -0.81 7.17
C SER A 63 1.61 -0.24 6.54
N GLU A 64 2.12 -0.84 5.45
CA GLU A 64 3.26 -0.29 4.72
C GLU A 64 2.92 1.03 4.03
N PHE A 65 1.73 1.14 3.43
CA PHE A 65 1.26 2.35 2.74
C PHE A 65 0.92 3.47 3.72
N VAL A 66 0.34 3.10 4.87
CA VAL A 66 -0.03 4.05 5.93
C VAL A 66 1.20 4.77 6.48
N LYS A 67 2.30 4.04 6.71
CA LYS A 67 3.57 4.63 7.19
C LYS A 67 4.09 5.73 6.27
N ILE A 68 4.11 5.46 4.97
CA ILE A 68 4.64 6.39 3.96
C ILE A 68 3.76 7.63 3.83
N THR A 69 2.46 7.49 4.05
CA THR A 69 1.51 8.57 3.77
C THR A 69 1.32 9.54 4.94
N ILE A 70 1.58 9.09 6.18
CA ILE A 70 1.40 9.90 7.40
C ILE A 70 2.67 10.67 7.78
N ILE A 71 3.86 10.16 7.45
CA ILE A 71 5.16 10.80 7.72
C ILE A 71 5.40 11.94 6.73
#